data_AF-A0A7V8BGI9-F1
#
_entry.id   AF-A0A7V8BGI9-F1
#
_cell.length_a   1.000
_cell.length_b   1.000
_cell.length_c   1.000
_cell.angle_alpha   90.00
_cell.angle_beta   90.00
_cell.angle_gamma   90.00
#
_symmetry.space_group_name_H-M   'P 1'
#
loop_
_entity.id
_entity.type
_entity.pdbx_description
1 polymer ?
#
loop_
_entity_poly.entity_id
_entity_poly.type
_entity_poly.pdbx_seq_one_letter_code
_entity_poly.pdbx_strand_id
1 'polypeptide(L)'
;EHCERRAHFDAGRFAHEFGDEGHRKGYCLYKLGCKGPETYANCSTIGFGDVGESNWPVACGHPCIGCSEKGVGFTKPIHMTAQLKGMSPPASYPNVVEQQGKTSFASMAALAAIAGAAAGGAAMLAKNLGKQDEEQSGQRKDA
;
A
#
# COMPACT_ATOMS: atom_id res chain seq x y z
N GLU A 1 -14.98 16.37 1.01
CA GLU A 1 -14.86 17.16 -0.24
C GLU A 1 -15.24 18.65 -0.16
N HIS A 2 -16.21 19.07 0.67
CA HIS A 2 -16.66 20.48 0.68
C HIS A 2 -16.29 21.21 1.98
N CYS A 3 -15.00 21.53 2.17
CA CYS A 3 -14.49 22.19 3.38
C CYS A 3 -13.76 23.49 3.02
N GLU A 4 -14.02 24.57 3.76
CA GLU A 4 -13.43 25.90 3.53
C GLU A 4 -11.91 25.92 3.70
N ARG A 5 -11.36 24.99 4.51
CA ARG A 5 -9.90 24.86 4.69
C ARG A 5 -9.21 24.06 3.57
N ARG A 6 -9.92 23.64 2.52
CA ARG A 6 -9.36 22.86 1.40
C ARG A 6 -8.21 23.57 0.70
N ALA A 7 -8.31 24.88 0.47
CA ALA A 7 -7.24 25.65 -0.14
C ALA A 7 -5.93 25.63 0.68
N HIS A 8 -6.01 25.50 2.01
CA HIS A 8 -4.83 25.35 2.86
C HIS A 8 -4.23 23.94 2.74
N PHE A 9 -5.07 22.91 2.65
CA PHE A 9 -4.62 21.54 2.41
C PHE A 9 -3.85 21.44 1.09
N ASP A 10 -4.42 21.96 0.00
CA ASP A 10 -3.83 21.89 -1.33
C ASP A 10 -2.52 22.71 -1.42
N ALA A 11 -2.42 23.81 -0.66
CA ALA A 11 -1.22 24.63 -0.58
C ALA A 11 -0.19 24.15 0.47
N GLY A 12 -0.40 22.99 1.10
CA GLY A 12 0.52 22.44 2.09
C GLY A 12 0.61 23.21 3.41
N ARG A 13 -0.38 24.07 3.71
CA ARG A 13 -0.45 24.87 4.93
C ARG A 13 -1.23 24.13 6.00
N PHE A 14 -0.53 23.60 6.99
CA PHE A 14 -1.11 22.79 8.07
C PHE A 14 -0.90 23.40 9.45
N ALA A 15 -1.84 23.14 10.35
CA ALA A 15 -1.59 23.23 11.78
C ALA A 15 -0.91 21.95 12.27
N HIS A 16 0.14 22.09 13.06
CA HIS A 16 0.92 20.99 13.63
C HIS A 16 0.62 20.77 15.11
N GLU A 17 0.31 21.85 15.83
CA GLU A 17 -0.09 21.80 17.24
C GLU A 17 -1.23 22.79 17.52
N PHE A 18 -2.04 22.51 18.55
CA PHE A 18 -3.07 23.44 18.97
C PHE A 18 -2.42 24.71 19.54
N GLY A 19 -2.70 25.83 18.89
CA GLY A 19 -2.23 27.16 19.30
C GLY A 19 -1.00 27.65 18.52
N ASP A 20 -0.44 26.83 17.64
CA ASP A 20 0.62 27.27 16.73
C ASP A 20 0.13 28.35 15.75
N GLU A 21 1.06 28.94 15.00
CA GLU A 21 0.75 30.01 14.05
C GLU A 21 -0.25 29.56 12.97
N GLY A 22 -0.12 28.33 12.48
CA GLY A 22 -1.02 27.77 11.47
C GLY A 22 -2.44 27.60 12.00
N HIS A 23 -2.58 27.05 13.20
CA HIS A 23 -3.84 26.87 13.90
C HIS A 23 -4.54 28.20 14.13
N ARG A 24 -3.81 29.21 14.64
CA ARG A 24 -4.32 30.56 14.87
C ARG A 24 -4.71 31.28 13.58
N LYS A 25 -4.10 30.92 12.45
CA LYS A 25 -4.43 31.43 11.11
C LYS A 25 -5.48 30.59 10.37
N GLY A 26 -6.07 29.59 11.01
CA GLY A 26 -7.13 28.77 10.40
C GLY A 26 -6.64 27.77 9.33
N TYR A 27 -5.39 27.32 9.41
CA TYR A 27 -4.83 26.36 8.45
C TYR A 27 -5.48 24.98 8.55
N CYS A 28 -5.19 24.11 7.57
CA CYS A 28 -5.79 22.79 7.53
C CYS A 28 -5.39 21.93 8.73
N LEU A 29 -6.37 21.27 9.36
CA LEU A 29 -6.18 20.44 10.55
C LEU A 29 -5.84 18.97 10.23
N TYR A 30 -5.48 18.65 8.98
CA TYR A 30 -5.20 17.27 8.56
C TYR A 30 -4.09 16.64 9.41
N LYS A 31 -3.01 17.39 9.69
CA LYS A 31 -1.89 16.92 10.52
C LYS A 31 -2.22 16.78 12.00
N LEU A 32 -3.31 17.40 12.48
CA LEU A 32 -3.86 17.20 13.82
C LEU A 32 -4.79 15.97 13.92
N GLY A 33 -5.05 15.27 12.81
CA GLY A 33 -5.85 14.04 12.77
C GLY A 33 -7.28 14.20 12.22
N CYS A 34 -7.55 15.28 11.47
CA CYS A 34 -8.88 15.50 10.89
C CYS A 34 -9.33 14.32 10.01
N LYS A 35 -10.53 13.78 10.33
CA LYS A 35 -11.15 12.65 9.62
C LYS A 35 -12.05 13.04 8.45
N GLY A 36 -12.18 14.35 8.17
CA GLY A 36 -12.97 14.87 7.06
C GLY A 36 -12.76 14.18 5.69
N PRO A 37 -11.53 13.78 5.30
CA PRO A 37 -11.29 13.09 4.02
C PRO A 37 -11.93 11.70 3.90
N GLU A 38 -12.33 11.08 5.01
CA GLU A 38 -12.93 9.74 5.05
C GLU A 38 -14.28 9.73 5.77
N THR A 39 -14.96 10.88 5.87
CA THR A 39 -16.25 11.03 6.57
C THR A 39 -17.25 11.77 5.71
N TYR A 40 -18.42 11.18 5.48
CA TYR A 40 -19.53 11.83 4.78
C TYR A 40 -20.48 12.51 5.77
N ALA A 41 -20.58 13.84 5.68
CA ALA A 41 -21.51 14.69 6.42
C ALA A 41 -21.60 16.09 5.80
N ASN A 42 -22.62 16.87 6.18
CA ASN A 42 -22.82 18.26 5.78
C ASN A 42 -22.34 19.28 6.82
N CYS A 43 -21.53 18.87 7.80
CA CYS A 43 -21.11 19.72 8.93
C CYS A 43 -20.46 21.05 8.51
N SER A 44 -19.68 21.05 7.42
CA SER A 44 -19.00 22.23 6.90
C SER A 44 -19.89 23.15 6.08
N THR A 45 -21.10 22.72 5.70
CA THR A 45 -22.04 23.52 4.91
C THR A 45 -23.20 24.03 5.74
N ILE A 46 -23.83 23.16 6.55
CA ILE A 46 -24.99 23.55 7.36
C ILE A 46 -24.60 24.13 8.72
N GLY A 47 -23.39 23.85 9.21
CA GLY A 47 -22.99 24.19 10.57
C GLY A 47 -23.83 23.46 11.62
N PHE A 48 -23.91 24.03 12.82
CA PHE A 48 -24.74 23.52 13.91
C PHE A 48 -25.47 24.69 14.59
N GLY A 49 -26.67 24.45 15.10
CA GLY A 49 -27.39 25.38 15.96
C GLY A 49 -27.82 26.72 15.34
N ASP A 50 -27.76 26.86 14.01
CA ASP A 50 -28.22 28.04 13.26
C ASP A 50 -27.59 29.39 13.68
N VAL A 51 -26.38 29.34 14.25
CA VAL A 51 -25.62 30.53 14.68
C VAL A 51 -24.52 30.95 13.69
N GLY A 52 -24.52 30.40 12.48
CA GLY A 52 -23.62 30.76 11.39
C GLY A 52 -22.69 29.64 10.91
N GLU A 53 -22.09 29.83 9.74
CA GLU A 53 -21.29 28.84 9.00
C GLU A 53 -19.99 28.40 9.73
N SER A 54 -19.53 29.19 10.71
CA SER A 54 -18.36 28.86 11.52
C SER A 54 -18.66 27.98 12.73
N ASN A 55 -19.92 27.60 12.98
CA ASN A 55 -20.25 26.75 14.12
C ASN A 55 -20.20 25.27 13.79
N TRP A 56 -19.00 24.75 13.58
CA TRP A 56 -18.74 23.31 13.39
C TRP A 56 -17.31 22.97 13.83
N PRO A 57 -16.98 21.69 14.12
CA PRO A 57 -15.73 21.35 14.82
C PRO A 57 -14.45 21.94 14.22
N VAL A 58 -14.28 21.87 12.90
CA VAL A 58 -13.06 22.34 12.24
C VAL A 58 -12.99 23.87 12.22
N ALA A 59 -14.10 24.58 12.03
CA ALA A 59 -14.11 26.03 12.16
C ALA A 59 -13.77 26.47 13.59
N CYS A 60 -14.22 25.72 14.61
CA CYS A 60 -13.84 25.92 16.02
C CYS A 60 -12.38 25.52 16.34
N GLY A 61 -11.62 24.99 15.38
CA GLY A 61 -10.21 24.63 15.54
C GLY A 61 -9.95 23.17 15.94
N HIS A 62 -10.98 22.34 16.10
CA HIS A 62 -10.81 20.93 16.43
C HIS A 62 -10.97 20.03 15.19
N PRO A 63 -10.09 19.03 14.99
CA PRO A 63 -10.25 18.08 13.88
C PRO A 63 -11.61 17.36 13.94
N CYS A 64 -12.21 17.12 12.76
CA CYS A 64 -13.34 16.19 12.65
C CYS A 64 -12.91 14.82 13.17
N ILE A 65 -13.71 14.19 14.02
CA ILE A 65 -13.44 12.84 14.56
C ILE A 65 -14.06 11.72 13.72
N GLY A 66 -14.89 12.06 12.72
CA GLY A 66 -15.55 11.10 11.85
C GLY A 66 -16.71 10.35 12.49
N CYS A 67 -17.49 11.03 13.34
CA CYS A 67 -18.59 10.40 14.08
C CYS A 67 -19.72 9.83 13.19
N SER A 68 -19.90 10.34 11.96
CA SER A 68 -20.91 9.84 11.02
C SER A 68 -20.44 8.63 10.19
N GLU A 69 -19.16 8.26 10.26
CA GLU A 69 -18.61 7.19 9.44
C GLU A 69 -18.30 5.94 10.28
N LYS A 70 -18.82 4.80 9.84
CA LYS A 70 -18.61 3.51 10.51
C LYS A 70 -17.12 3.14 10.50
N GLY A 71 -16.59 2.80 11.67
CA GLY A 71 -15.18 2.40 11.82
C GLY A 71 -14.18 3.56 11.78
N VAL A 72 -14.66 4.81 11.80
CA VAL A 72 -13.82 6.01 11.92
C VAL A 72 -13.98 6.61 13.31
N GLY A 73 -15.13 7.23 13.57
CA GLY A 73 -15.48 7.73 14.89
C GLY A 73 -15.46 6.61 15.93
N PHE A 74 -14.94 6.91 17.12
CA PHE A 74 -14.83 5.98 18.25
C PHE A 74 -13.96 4.73 18.01
N THR A 75 -13.34 4.62 16.83
CA THR A 75 -12.49 3.49 16.45
C THR A 75 -11.05 3.95 16.25
N LYS A 76 -10.86 5.05 15.51
CA LYS A 76 -9.54 5.63 15.25
C LYS A 76 -9.19 6.65 16.34
N PRO A 77 -7.93 6.69 16.84
CA PRO A 77 -7.47 7.76 17.72
C PRO A 77 -7.68 9.14 17.08
N ILE A 78 -7.97 10.15 17.90
CA ILE A 78 -8.27 11.51 17.43
C ILE A 78 -7.13 12.05 16.56
N HIS A 79 -5.88 11.92 17.01
CA HIS A 79 -4.69 12.43 16.31
C HIS A 79 -4.14 11.51 15.21
N MET A 80 -4.80 10.38 14.93
CA MET A 80 -4.44 9.54 13.77
C MET A 80 -4.85 10.25 12.47
N THR A 81 -3.99 10.29 11.45
CA THR A 81 -4.34 10.88 10.14
C THR A 81 -5.34 10.01 9.40
N ALA A 82 -6.28 10.65 8.69
CA ALA A 82 -7.21 9.96 7.80
C ALA A 82 -6.55 9.45 6.52
N GLN A 83 -7.15 8.41 5.93
CA GLN A 83 -6.79 7.96 4.60
C GLN A 83 -7.39 8.92 3.55
N LEU A 84 -6.56 9.40 2.64
CA LEU A 84 -6.98 10.28 1.55
C LEU A 84 -7.48 9.42 0.38
N LYS A 85 -8.81 9.35 0.21
CA LYS A 85 -9.40 8.66 -0.96
C LYS A 85 -9.08 9.48 -2.22
N GLY A 86 -8.51 8.85 -3.24
CA GLY A 86 -8.24 9.48 -4.55
C GLY A 86 -6.90 10.20 -4.70
N MET A 87 -5.99 10.13 -3.70
CA MET A 87 -4.60 10.59 -3.83
C MET A 87 -3.58 9.48 -4.09
N SER A 88 -4.06 8.24 -4.26
CA SER A 88 -3.25 7.19 -4.88
C SER A 88 -2.96 7.58 -6.34
N PRO A 89 -1.70 7.54 -6.80
CA PRO A 89 -1.37 7.71 -8.21
C PRO A 89 -2.27 6.79 -9.04
N PRO A 90 -2.82 7.23 -10.19
CA PRO A 90 -3.54 6.32 -11.05
C PRO A 90 -2.67 5.11 -11.35
N ALA A 91 -3.29 3.92 -11.45
CA ALA A 91 -2.58 2.64 -11.61
C ALA A 91 -1.65 2.57 -12.84
N SER A 92 -1.70 3.59 -13.72
CA SER A 92 -0.79 3.75 -14.85
C SER A 92 0.60 4.25 -14.46
N TYR A 93 0.77 4.91 -13.30
CA TYR A 93 2.11 5.28 -12.84
C TYR A 93 2.79 4.05 -12.19
N PRO A 94 4.08 3.83 -12.49
CA PRO A 94 4.84 2.81 -11.79
C PRO A 94 4.89 3.14 -10.29
N ASN A 95 4.74 2.13 -9.45
CA ASN A 95 4.83 2.31 -8.00
C ASN A 95 6.25 2.78 -7.62
N VAL A 96 6.36 3.73 -6.68
CA VAL A 96 7.65 4.25 -6.19
C VAL A 96 8.48 3.16 -5.50
N VAL A 97 7.82 2.12 -5.00
CA VAL A 97 8.44 0.92 -4.47
C VAL A 97 8.11 -0.24 -5.40
N GLU A 98 9.13 -0.71 -6.12
CA GLU A 98 9.04 -1.94 -6.89
C GLU A 98 8.70 -3.08 -5.93
N GLN A 99 7.56 -3.77 -6.13
CA GLN A 99 7.32 -5.02 -5.42
C GLN A 99 8.32 -6.05 -5.96
N GLN A 100 9.47 -6.17 -5.30
CA GLN A 100 10.34 -7.32 -5.52
C GLN A 100 9.51 -8.57 -5.24
N GLY A 101 9.20 -9.32 -6.30
CA GLY A 101 8.44 -10.55 -6.20
C GLY A 101 9.07 -11.42 -5.12
N LYS A 102 8.27 -11.81 -4.13
CA LYS A 102 8.70 -12.76 -3.11
C LYS A 102 8.86 -14.13 -3.78
N THR A 103 9.99 -14.36 -4.45
CA THR A 103 10.38 -15.69 -4.88
C THR A 103 10.63 -16.50 -3.62
N SER A 104 9.69 -17.37 -3.27
CA SER A 104 9.85 -18.23 -2.09
C SER A 104 11.04 -19.16 -2.32
N PHE A 105 11.77 -19.47 -1.25
CA PHE A 105 12.84 -20.48 -1.29
C PHE A 105 12.35 -21.82 -1.86
N ALA A 106 11.08 -22.17 -1.62
CA ALA A 106 10.46 -23.39 -2.16
C ALA A 106 10.38 -23.36 -3.70
N SER A 107 10.05 -22.21 -4.28
CA SER A 107 9.96 -22.03 -5.74
C SER A 107 11.34 -22.16 -6.40
N MET A 108 12.37 -21.61 -5.77
CA MET A 108 13.76 -21.70 -6.26
C MET A 108 14.30 -23.14 -6.14
N ALA A 109 14.03 -23.81 -5.02
CA ALA A 109 14.46 -25.19 -4.79
C ALA A 109 13.81 -26.18 -5.77
N ALA A 110 12.53 -25.99 -6.10
CA ALA A 110 11.82 -26.82 -7.08
C ALA A 110 12.47 -26.72 -8.47
N LEU A 111 12.80 -25.50 -8.92
CA LEU A 111 13.48 -25.28 -10.21
C LEU A 111 14.87 -25.93 -10.25
N ALA A 112 15.65 -25.81 -9.17
CA ALA A 112 16.97 -26.44 -9.08
C ALA A 112 16.88 -27.98 -9.11
N ALA A 113 15.89 -28.57 -8.44
CA ALA A 113 15.69 -30.02 -8.44
C ALA A 113 15.34 -30.56 -9.84
N ILE A 114 14.48 -29.86 -10.58
CA ILE A 114 14.09 -30.24 -11.95
C ILE A 114 15.30 -30.20 -12.88
N ALA A 115 16.09 -29.11 -12.83
CA ALA A 115 17.28 -28.98 -13.66
C ALA A 115 18.35 -30.05 -13.32
N GLY A 116 18.56 -30.33 -12.03
CA GLY A 116 19.48 -31.36 -11.57
C GLY A 116 19.06 -32.77 -12.02
N ALA A 117 17.76 -33.09 -11.94
CA ALA A 117 17.22 -34.38 -12.38
C ALA A 117 17.36 -34.58 -13.90
N ALA A 118 17.11 -33.55 -14.70
CA ALA A 118 17.26 -33.63 -16.15
C ALA A 118 18.73 -33.85 -16.56
N ALA A 119 19.67 -33.09 -15.97
CA ALA A 119 21.09 -33.25 -16.25
C ALA A 119 21.63 -34.61 -15.79
N GLY A 120 21.25 -35.05 -14.58
CA GLY A 120 21.64 -36.36 -14.04
C GLY A 120 21.07 -37.53 -14.84
N GLY A 121 19.80 -37.45 -15.24
CA GLY A 121 19.14 -38.45 -16.07
C GLY A 121 19.79 -38.58 -17.46
N ALA A 122 20.08 -37.44 -18.11
CA ALA A 122 20.78 -37.44 -19.40
C ALA A 122 22.21 -38.01 -19.31
N ALA A 123 22.97 -37.65 -18.26
CA ALA A 123 24.33 -38.16 -18.05
C ALA A 123 24.37 -39.67 -17.79
N MET A 124 23.43 -40.21 -17.02
CA MET A 124 23.33 -41.65 -16.78
C MET A 124 22.90 -42.41 -18.03
N LEU A 125 21.97 -41.86 -18.82
CA LEU A 125 21.55 -42.47 -20.09
C LEU A 125 22.72 -42.53 -21.09
N ALA A 126 23.48 -41.44 -21.23
CA ALA A 126 24.67 -41.41 -22.08
C ALA A 126 25.74 -42.42 -21.65
N LYS A 127 25.98 -42.54 -20.33
CA LYS A 127 26.89 -43.56 -19.78
C LYS A 127 26.42 -44.99 -20.04
N ASN A 128 25.11 -45.24 -20.00
CA ASN A 128 24.57 -46.58 -20.22
C ASN A 128 24.64 -46.98 -21.70
N LEU A 129 24.43 -46.04 -22.63
CA LEU A 129 24.62 -46.27 -24.06
C LEU A 129 26.11 -46.55 -24.39
N GLY A 130 27.04 -45.82 -23.79
CA GLY A 130 28.48 -46.08 -23.98
C GLY A 130 28.93 -47.47 -23.50
N LYS A 131 28.30 -48.04 -22.47
CA LYS A 131 28.58 -49.41 -22.01
C LYS A 131 28.05 -50.48 -22.97
N GLN A 132 26.91 -50.23 -23.61
CA GLN A 132 26.34 -51.15 -24.61
C GLN A 132 27.20 -51.21 -25.89
N ASP A 133 27.79 -50.08 -26.27
CA ASP A 133 28.75 -50.02 -27.39
C ASP A 133 30.06 -50.76 -27.05
N GLU A 134 30.55 -50.67 -25.81
CA GLU A 134 31.71 -51.46 -25.36
C GLU A 134 31.42 -52.97 -25.34
N GLU A 135 30.26 -53.40 -24.82
CA GLU A 135 29.81 -54.81 -24.82
C GLU A 135 29.63 -55.40 -26.23
N GLN A 136 29.05 -54.64 -27.18
CA GLN A 136 28.91 -55.08 -28.58
C GLN A 136 30.24 -55.09 -29.35
N SER A 137 31.18 -54.18 -29.02
CA SER A 137 32.51 -54.17 -29.66
C SER A 137 33.42 -55.31 -29.19
N GLY A 138 33.21 -55.81 -27.96
CA GLY A 138 33.89 -56.99 -27.41
C GLY A 138 33.45 -58.27 -28.11
N GLN A 139 32.14 -58.51 -28.24
CA GLN A 139 31.61 -59.72 -28.89
C GLN A 139 31.91 -59.83 -30.39
N ARG A 140 32.25 -58.72 -31.09
CA ARG A 140 32.62 -58.75 -32.51
C ARG A 140 34.10 -59.09 -32.76
N LYS A 141 34.94 -59.10 -31.73
CA LYS A 141 36.37 -59.48 -31.83
C LYS A 141 36.62 -60.97 -31.57
N ASP A 142 35.62 -61.69 -31.07
CA ASP A 142 35.70 -63.10 -30.69
C ASP A 142 34.95 -64.05 -31.65
N ALA A 143 34.60 -63.58 -32.86
CA ALA A 143 33.97 -64.35 -33.94
C ALA A 143 34.94 -64.60 -35.10
#